data_AF-A0A9D3V7R3-F1
#
_entry.id   AF-A0A9D3V7R3-F1
#
_cell.length_a   1.000
_cell.length_b   1.000
_cell.length_c   1.000
_cell.angle_alpha   90.00
_cell.angle_beta   90.00
_cell.angle_gamma   90.00
#
_symmetry.space_group_name_H-M   'P 1'
#
loop_
_entity.id
_entity.type
_entity.pdbx_description
1 polymer ?
#
loop_
_entity_poly.entity_id
_entity_poly.type
_entity_poly.pdbx_seq_one_letter_code
_entity_poly.pdbx_strand_id
1 'polypeptide(L)'
;MEEEFTAVVPCSSLAVDSVLRFATAGVFWGFCSAPYDARKRGLTGISQASFVAKSVGKFGFQSGLVAGVFATTRCGLQKYRKRNDPLNTLIAGAVAGAAVAAQTRNWNNIIGVACLVSAFSVAADHISRAN
;
A
#
# COMPACT_ATOMS: atom_id res chain seq x y z
N MET A 1 0.39 -2.55 -18.80
CA MET A 1 0.38 -1.29 -19.59
C MET A 1 0.99 -0.16 -18.74
N GLU A 2 2.21 -0.35 -18.20
CA GLU A 2 2.90 0.65 -17.36
C GLU A 2 4.31 1.00 -17.89
N GLU A 3 4.82 0.27 -18.89
CA GLU A 3 6.22 0.40 -19.32
C GLU A 3 6.47 1.56 -20.29
N GLU A 4 5.44 2.05 -21.00
CA GLU A 4 5.60 3.10 -22.02
C GLU A 4 5.73 4.52 -21.42
N PHE A 5 5.30 4.73 -20.17
CA PHE A 5 5.27 6.05 -19.54
C PHE A 5 6.59 6.45 -18.86
N THR A 6 7.58 5.56 -18.76
CA THR A 6 8.83 5.79 -18.01
C THR A 6 9.90 6.58 -18.77
N ALA A 7 9.73 6.82 -20.08
CA ALA A 7 10.75 7.51 -20.89
C ALA A 7 10.64 9.05 -20.87
N VAL A 8 9.46 9.62 -20.55
CA VAL A 8 9.20 11.06 -20.73
C VAL A 8 8.97 11.81 -19.40
N VAL A 9 8.64 11.12 -18.31
CA VAL A 9 8.23 11.75 -17.04
C VAL A 9 9.30 11.52 -15.96
N PRO A 10 9.70 12.56 -15.18
CA PRO A 10 10.66 12.38 -14.10
C PRO A 10 10.09 11.40 -13.04
N CYS A 11 10.92 10.46 -12.58
CA CYS A 11 10.52 9.44 -11.61
C CYS A 11 9.94 10.02 -10.31
N SER A 12 10.30 11.24 -9.95
CA SER A 12 9.70 11.96 -8.82
C SER A 12 8.21 12.24 -9.05
N SER A 13 7.82 12.64 -10.26
CA SER A 13 6.42 12.90 -10.59
C SER A 13 5.60 11.61 -10.62
N LEU A 14 6.15 10.52 -11.19
CA LEU A 14 5.49 9.21 -11.19
C LEU A 14 5.35 8.65 -9.77
N ALA A 15 6.39 8.79 -8.94
CA ALA A 15 6.35 8.36 -7.55
C ALA A 15 5.30 9.13 -6.75
N VAL A 16 5.23 10.45 -6.93
CA VAL A 16 4.24 11.30 -6.25
C VAL A 16 2.82 10.97 -6.70
N ASP A 17 2.58 10.80 -8.01
CA ASP A 17 1.26 10.40 -8.54
C ASP A 17 0.83 9.03 -7.99
N SER A 18 1.75 8.06 -7.97
CA SER A 18 1.49 6.74 -7.38
C SER A 18 1.16 6.86 -5.89
N VAL A 19 1.97 7.61 -5.13
CA VAL A 19 1.73 7.86 -3.69
C VAL A 19 0.35 8.48 -3.48
N LEU A 20 -0.01 9.51 -4.24
CA LEU A 20 -1.32 10.17 -4.13
C LEU A 20 -2.47 9.21 -4.39
N ARG A 21 -2.39 8.39 -5.45
CA ARG A 21 -3.44 7.41 -5.79
C ARG A 21 -3.60 6.33 -4.72
N PHE A 22 -2.50 5.76 -4.25
CA PHE A 22 -2.58 4.72 -3.21
C PHE A 22 -2.92 5.29 -1.84
N ALA A 23 -2.42 6.48 -1.49
CA ALA A 23 -2.77 7.15 -0.24
C ALA A 23 -4.24 7.56 -0.21
N THR A 24 -4.79 8.09 -1.31
CA THR A 24 -6.22 8.41 -1.40
C THR A 24 -7.09 7.17 -1.29
N ALA A 25 -6.71 6.06 -1.94
CA ALA A 25 -7.38 4.77 -1.77
C ALA A 25 -7.32 4.28 -0.31
N GLY A 26 -6.17 4.41 0.36
CA GLY A 26 -6.00 4.04 1.77
C GLY A 26 -6.79 4.94 2.73
N VAL A 27 -6.87 6.24 2.46
CA VAL A 27 -7.70 7.20 3.19
C VAL A 27 -9.17 6.84 3.04
N PHE A 28 -9.63 6.58 1.82
CA PHE A 28 -11.01 6.22 1.54
C PHE A 28 -11.39 4.91 2.21
N TRP A 29 -10.53 3.89 2.12
CA TRP A 29 -10.69 2.63 2.83
C TRP A 29 -10.78 2.84 4.34
N GLY A 30 -9.85 3.60 4.93
CA GLY A 30 -9.86 3.93 6.35
C GLY A 30 -11.11 4.68 6.77
N PHE A 31 -11.63 5.57 5.93
CA PHE A 31 -12.82 6.36 6.22
C PHE A 31 -14.09 5.51 6.19
N CYS A 32 -14.21 4.57 5.25
CA CYS A 32 -15.37 3.68 5.16
C CYS A 32 -15.36 2.55 6.21
N SER A 33 -14.19 1.97 6.52
CA SER A 33 -14.05 0.83 7.44
C SER A 33 -13.97 1.22 8.91
N ALA A 34 -13.31 2.34 9.24
CA ALA A 34 -13.13 2.76 10.63
C ALA A 34 -14.42 3.06 11.42
N PRO A 35 -15.50 3.64 10.86
CA PRO A 35 -16.73 3.84 11.63
C PRO A 35 -17.42 2.53 11.96
N TYR A 36 -17.32 1.52 11.08
CA TYR A 36 -17.84 0.18 11.33
C TYR A 36 -17.07 -0.51 12.46
N ASP A 37 -15.74 -0.46 12.44
CA ASP A 37 -14.90 -1.03 13.49
C ASP A 37 -15.03 -0.29 14.83
N ALA A 38 -15.18 1.04 14.81
CA ALA A 38 -15.40 1.83 16.00
C ALA A 38 -16.71 1.44 16.70
N ARG A 39 -17.78 1.24 15.90
CA ARG A 39 -19.09 0.84 16.41
C ARG A 39 -19.06 -0.56 17.03
N LYS A 40 -18.32 -1.52 16.43
CA LYS A 40 -18.09 -2.85 17.02
C LYS A 40 -17.36 -2.79 18.36
N ARG A 41 -16.47 -1.81 18.54
CA ARG A 41 -15.73 -1.60 19.79
C ARG A 41 -16.50 -0.78 20.83
N GLY A 42 -17.75 -0.41 20.56
CA GLY A 42 -18.58 0.39 21.46
C GLY A 42 -18.14 1.86 21.58
N LEU A 43 -17.26 2.33 20.71
CA LEU A 43 -16.80 3.73 20.71
C LEU A 43 -17.93 4.63 20.19
N THR A 44 -18.29 5.65 20.95
CA THR A 44 -19.31 6.64 20.59
C THR A 44 -18.78 8.07 20.72
N GLY A 45 -19.37 8.99 19.96
CA GLY A 45 -19.06 10.42 20.02
C GLY A 45 -17.61 10.76 19.67
N ILE A 46 -16.91 11.46 20.58
CA ILE A 46 -15.55 11.98 20.36
C ILE A 46 -14.52 10.84 20.21
N SER A 47 -14.71 9.74 20.94
CA SER A 47 -13.80 8.58 20.89
C SER A 47 -13.86 7.87 19.53
N GLN A 48 -15.04 7.81 18.92
CA GLN A 48 -15.26 7.29 17.58
C GLN A 48 -14.60 8.20 16.53
N ALA A 49 -14.82 9.51 16.62
CA ALA A 49 -14.23 10.47 15.69
C ALA A 49 -12.69 10.43 15.72
N SER A 50 -12.10 10.34 16.91
CA SER A 50 -10.65 10.19 17.09
C SER A 50 -10.13 8.87 16.53
N PHE A 51 -10.85 7.77 16.73
CA PHE A 51 -10.50 6.47 16.16
C PHE A 51 -10.54 6.47 14.63
N VAL A 52 -11.57 7.09 14.04
CA VAL A 52 -11.71 7.23 12.59
C VAL A 52 -10.58 8.08 12.02
N ALA A 53 -10.33 9.27 12.58
CA ALA A 53 -9.24 10.15 12.13
C ALA A 53 -7.87 9.44 12.21
N LYS A 54 -7.61 8.72 13.30
CA LYS A 54 -6.38 7.95 13.48
C LYS A 54 -6.26 6.78 12.50
N SER A 55 -7.37 6.11 12.20
CA SER A 55 -7.40 4.99 11.25
C SER A 55 -7.19 5.48 9.82
N VAL A 56 -7.90 6.53 9.41
CA VAL A 56 -7.74 7.18 8.09
C VAL A 56 -6.30 7.63 7.87
N GLY A 57 -5.72 8.34 8.84
CA GLY A 57 -4.33 8.78 8.76
C GLY A 57 -3.34 7.61 8.69
N LYS A 58 -3.57 6.54 9.47
CA LYS A 58 -2.70 5.36 9.45
C LYS A 58 -2.77 4.61 8.12
N PHE A 59 -3.97 4.34 7.59
CA PHE A 59 -4.13 3.62 6.33
C PHE A 59 -3.64 4.44 5.13
N GLY A 60 -3.91 5.74 5.10
CA GLY A 60 -3.37 6.65 4.09
C GLY A 60 -1.84 6.72 4.13
N PHE A 61 -1.25 6.84 5.32
CA PHE A 61 0.19 6.89 5.47
C PHE A 61 0.87 5.57 5.09
N GLN A 62 0.34 4.42 5.53
CA GLN A 62 0.92 3.11 5.20
C GLN A 62 0.87 2.82 3.70
N SER A 63 -0.29 3.03 3.06
CA SER A 63 -0.45 2.83 1.62
C SER A 63 0.42 3.80 0.79
N GLY A 64 0.49 5.07 1.20
CA GLY A 64 1.37 6.06 0.59
C GLY A 64 2.86 5.70 0.74
N LEU A 65 3.29 5.23 1.91
CA LEU A 65 4.66 4.79 2.14
C LEU A 65 5.03 3.60 1.24
N VAL A 66 4.16 2.58 1.14
CA VAL A 66 4.37 1.43 0.25
C VAL A 66 4.56 1.89 -1.19
N ALA A 67 3.62 2.70 -1.69
CA ALA A 67 3.65 3.18 -3.07
C ALA A 67 4.89 4.04 -3.35
N GLY A 68 5.27 4.89 -2.41
CA GLY A 68 6.46 5.73 -2.53
C GLY A 68 7.75 4.92 -2.55
N VAL A 69 7.92 4.00 -1.61
CA VAL A 69 9.11 3.13 -1.54
C VAL A 69 9.18 2.21 -2.76
N PHE A 70 8.04 1.66 -3.19
CA PHE A 70 7.98 0.83 -4.39
C PHE A 70 8.37 1.62 -5.64
N ALA A 71 7.74 2.75 -5.92
CA ALA A 71 8.01 3.56 -7.12
C ALA A 71 9.44 4.10 -7.16
N THR A 72 9.96 4.56 -6.02
CA THR A 72 11.36 5.04 -5.92
C THR A 72 12.37 3.92 -6.12
N THR A 73 12.15 2.75 -5.51
CA THR A 73 13.04 1.58 -5.67
C THR A 73 13.01 1.05 -7.10
N ARG A 74 11.83 1.00 -7.72
CA ARG A 74 11.66 0.62 -9.13
C ARG A 74 12.46 1.52 -10.06
N CYS A 75 12.29 2.83 -9.93
CA CYS A 75 13.03 3.78 -10.77
C CYS A 75 14.54 3.69 -10.49
N GLY A 76 14.95 3.54 -9.22
CA GLY A 76 16.36 3.37 -8.86
C GLY A 76 16.99 2.14 -9.52
N LEU A 77 16.30 0.99 -9.45
CA LEU A 77 16.75 -0.25 -10.08
C LEU A 77 16.75 -0.17 -11.60
N GLN A 78 15.72 0.43 -12.21
CA GLN A 78 15.65 0.65 -13.66
C GLN A 78 16.79 1.56 -14.13
N LYS A 79 17.11 2.63 -13.40
CA LYS A 79 18.22 3.53 -13.72
C LYS A 79 19.58 2.86 -13.56
N TYR A 80 19.74 2.02 -12.53
CA TYR A 80 20.99 1.31 -12.26
C TYR A 80 21.24 0.15 -13.23
N ARG A 81 20.24 -0.68 -13.50
CA ARG A 81 20.36 -1.87 -14.36
C ARG A 81 20.01 -1.63 -15.83
N LYS A 82 19.41 -0.48 -16.17
CA LYS A 82 18.88 -0.15 -17.51
C LYS A 82 17.97 -1.24 -18.10
N ARG A 83 17.27 -1.99 -17.24
CA ARG A 83 16.47 -3.16 -17.62
C ARG A 83 15.19 -3.19 -16.81
N ASN A 84 14.07 -3.51 -17.44
CA ASN A 84 12.76 -3.67 -16.81
C ASN A 84 12.41 -5.15 -16.75
N ASP A 85 12.89 -5.80 -15.69
CA ASP A 85 12.62 -7.21 -15.44
C ASP A 85 11.64 -7.37 -14.26
N PRO A 86 10.87 -8.48 -14.20
CA PRO A 86 10.00 -8.80 -13.06
C PRO A 86 10.77 -8.90 -11.74
N LEU A 87 12.08 -9.17 -11.79
CA LEU A 87 12.98 -9.14 -10.62
C LEU A 87 13.04 -7.75 -9.96
N ASN A 88 12.99 -6.67 -10.74
CA ASN A 88 12.97 -5.32 -10.16
C ASN A 88 11.67 -5.08 -9.40
N THR A 89 10.57 -5.70 -9.83
CA THR A 89 9.27 -5.69 -9.14
C THR A 89 9.38 -6.36 -7.79
N LEU A 90 9.99 -7.54 -7.80
CA LEU A 90 10.17 -8.37 -6.63
C LEU A 90 11.00 -7.64 -5.57
N ILE A 91 12.13 -7.05 -5.99
CA ILE A 91 13.02 -6.31 -5.08
C ILE A 91 12.31 -5.06 -4.55
N ALA A 92 11.65 -4.28 -5.41
CA ALA A 92 10.92 -3.09 -4.97
C ALA A 92 9.78 -3.44 -4.00
N GLY A 93 9.07 -4.54 -4.24
CA GLY A 93 8.04 -5.05 -3.34
C GLY A 93 8.61 -5.49 -1.99
N ALA A 94 9.74 -6.21 -1.99
CA ALA A 94 10.42 -6.61 -0.76
C ALA A 94 10.90 -5.40 0.06
N VAL A 95 11.47 -4.38 -0.59
CA VAL A 95 11.92 -3.14 0.07
C VAL A 95 10.73 -2.35 0.64
N ALA A 96 9.62 -2.25 -0.10
CA ALA A 96 8.40 -1.61 0.37
C ALA A 96 7.79 -2.35 1.58
N GLY A 97 7.75 -3.69 1.53
CA GLY A 97 7.29 -4.52 2.64
C GLY A 97 8.16 -4.38 3.88
N ALA A 98 9.49 -4.37 3.71
CA ALA A 98 10.44 -4.13 4.81
C ALA A 98 10.25 -2.74 5.44
N ALA A 99 10.01 -1.70 4.63
CA ALA A 99 9.76 -0.35 5.12
C ALA A 99 8.48 -0.27 5.99
N VAL A 100 7.40 -0.91 5.55
CA VAL A 100 6.16 -0.98 6.35
C VAL A 100 6.34 -1.82 7.61
N ALA A 101 7.07 -2.93 7.53
CA ALA A 101 7.34 -3.78 8.68
C ALA A 101 8.16 -3.05 9.74
N ALA A 102 9.18 -2.27 9.33
CA ALA A 102 9.96 -1.42 10.22
C ALA A 102 9.10 -0.33 10.88
N GLN A 103 8.15 0.25 10.15
CA GLN A 103 7.25 1.26 10.71
C GLN A 103 6.24 0.66 11.70
N THR A 104 5.77 -0.55 11.42
CA THR A 104 4.73 -1.20 12.22
C THR A 104 5.41 -2.00 13.31
N ARG A 105 5.79 -1.34 14.42
CA ARG A 105 6.47 -1.90 15.61
C ARG A 105 5.72 -3.03 16.35
N ASN A 106 4.70 -3.63 15.73
CA ASN A 106 3.83 -4.66 16.29
C ASN A 106 3.69 -5.84 15.29
N TRP A 107 4.59 -6.82 15.42
CA TRP A 107 4.75 -7.97 14.53
C TRP A 107 3.51 -8.87 14.45
N ASN A 108 2.74 -8.98 15.53
CA ASN A 108 1.55 -9.83 15.59
C ASN A 108 0.42 -9.34 14.66
N ASN A 109 0.32 -8.03 14.46
CA ASN A 109 -0.70 -7.44 13.59
C ASN A 109 -0.28 -7.53 12.10
N ILE A 110 1.03 -7.53 11.83
CA ILE A 110 1.58 -7.74 10.48
C ILE A 110 1.25 -9.15 9.98
N ILE A 111 1.44 -10.16 10.83
CA ILE A 111 1.18 -11.57 10.47
C ILE A 111 -0.31 -11.77 10.13
N GLY A 112 -1.22 -11.19 10.92
CA GLY A 112 -2.66 -11.28 10.68
C GLY A 112 -3.08 -10.62 9.36
N VAL A 113 -2.60 -9.40 9.09
CA VAL A 113 -2.92 -8.68 7.85
C VAL A 113 -2.25 -9.34 6.64
N ALA A 114 -1.03 -9.84 6.77
CA ALA A 114 -0.34 -10.57 5.70
C ALA A 114 -1.04 -11.88 5.34
N CYS A 115 -1.52 -12.66 6.31
CA CYS A 115 -2.33 -13.85 6.05
C CYS A 115 -3.64 -13.51 5.32
N LEU A 116 -4.32 -12.44 5.74
CA LEU A 116 -5.55 -11.97 5.11
C LEU A 116 -5.33 -11.52 3.66
N VAL A 117 -4.28 -10.73 3.42
CA VAL A 117 -3.93 -10.25 2.07
C VAL A 117 -3.49 -11.39 1.16
N SER A 118 -2.75 -12.39 1.67
CA SER A 118 -2.40 -13.59 0.91
C SER A 118 -3.64 -14.41 0.53
N ALA A 119 -4.58 -14.60 1.44
CA ALA A 119 -5.82 -15.32 1.15
C ALA A 119 -6.66 -14.61 0.07
N PHE A 120 -6.77 -13.29 0.14
CA PHE A 120 -7.50 -12.51 -0.88
C PHE A 120 -6.78 -12.47 -2.23
N SER A 121 -5.45 -12.36 -2.24
CA SER A 121 -4.66 -12.40 -3.48
C SER A 121 -4.79 -13.75 -4.18
N VAL A 122 -4.77 -14.86 -3.42
CA VAL A 122 -4.98 -16.21 -3.96
C VAL A 122 -6.38 -16.36 -4.54
N ALA A 123 -7.41 -15.88 -3.84
CA ALA A 123 -8.78 -15.93 -4.34
C ALA A 123 -8.96 -15.09 -5.62
N ALA A 124 -8.37 -13.89 -5.67
CA ALA A 124 -8.44 -13.01 -6.83
C ALA A 124 -7.72 -13.61 -8.05
N ASP A 125 -6.55 -14.24 -7.86
CA ASP A 125 -5.80 -14.92 -8.93
C ASP A 125 -6.57 -16.15 -9.44
N HIS A 126 -7.27 -16.86 -8.55
CA HIS A 126 -8.09 -18.01 -8.91
C HIS A 126 -9.33 -17.60 -9.73
N ILE A 127 -9.96 -16.48 -9.40
CA ILE A 127 -11.11 -15.93 -10.13
C ILE A 127 -10.68 -15.36 -11.48
N SER A 128 -9.52 -14.68 -11.52
CA SER A 128 -9.00 -14.08 -12.76
C SER A 128 -8.51 -15.12 -13.78
N ARG A 129 -8.17 -16.35 -13.34
CA ARG A 129 -7.90 -17.49 -14.25
C ARG A 129 -9.16 -18.27 -14.64
N ALA A 130 -10.25 -18.13 -13.90
CA ALA A 130 -11.49 -18.85 -14.16
C ALA A 130 -12.42 -18.13 -15.16
N ASN A 131 -12.07 -16.91 -15.55
CA ASN A 131 -12.80 -16.04 -16.47
C ASN A 131 -11.91 -15.71 -17.67
#